data_AF-A0AAV9DMR4-F1
#
_entry.id   AF-A0AAV9DMR4-F1
#
_cell.length_a   1.000
_cell.length_b   1.000
_cell.length_c   1.000
_cell.angle_alpha   90.00
_cell.angle_beta   90.00
_cell.angle_gamma   90.00
#
_symmetry.space_group_name_H-M   'P 1'
#
loop_
_entity.id
_entity.type
_entity.pdbx_description
1 polymer ?
#
loop_
_entity_poly.entity_id
_entity_poly.type
_entity_poly.pdbx_seq_one_letter_code
_entity_poly.pdbx_strand_id
1 'polypeptide(L)' 'MKFGKRLKQQIEETLPEWQDKFLSYKDLKKLVGLISGSSAAKAKAKFIHLLDAEIDKFNAFFVEQEEDFIIRQKAR' A
#
# COMPACT_ATOMS: atom_id res chain seq x y z
N MET A 1 3.10 18.62 2.52
CA MET A 1 3.54 17.42 3.27
C MET A 1 4.63 16.64 2.51
N LYS A 2 5.61 16.05 3.21
CA LYS A 2 6.76 15.31 2.62
C LYS A 2 6.60 13.78 2.61
N PHE A 3 5.38 13.26 2.80
CA PHE A 3 5.10 11.82 2.94
C PHE A 3 5.70 10.96 1.83
N GLY A 4 5.55 11.35 0.55
CA GLY A 4 6.08 10.57 -0.57
C GLY A 4 7.61 10.42 -0.56
N LYS A 5 8.36 11.39 -0.01
CA LYS A 5 9.83 11.25 0.14
C LYS A 5 10.18 10.25 1.22
N ARG A 6 9.48 10.33 2.36
CA ARG A 6 9.63 9.39 3.48
C ARG A 6 9.27 7.96 3.07
N LEU A 7 8.17 7.78 2.32
CA LEU A 7 7.77 6.47 1.81
C LEU A 7 8.84 5.86 0.91
N LYS A 8 9.42 6.64 -0.02
CA LYS A 8 10.50 6.17 -0.89
C LYS A 8 11.72 5.74 -0.08
N GLN A 9 12.10 6.52 0.92
CA GLN A 9 13.21 6.19 1.81
C GLN A 9 12.94 4.88 2.57
N GLN A 10 11.74 4.69 3.10
CA GLN A 10 11.37 3.43 3.79
C GLN A 10 11.40 2.22 2.84
N ILE A 11 11.02 2.39 1.57
CA ILE A 11 11.12 1.34 0.54
C ILE A 11 12.59 0.97 0.25
N GLU A 12 13.47 1.97 0.21
CA GLU A 12 14.92 1.75 0.01
C GLU A 12 15.60 1.09 1.21
N GLU A 13 15.10 1.34 2.42
CA GLU A 13 15.60 0.75 3.67
C GLU A 13 15.03 -0.66 3.96
N THR A 14 13.97 -1.08 3.25
CA THR A 14 13.35 -2.39 3.43
C THR A 14 13.89 -3.42 2.44
N LEU A 15 13.61 -4.71 2.72
CA LEU A 15 14.02 -5.81 1.88
C LEU A 15 13.53 -5.60 0.44
N PRO A 16 14.37 -5.84 -0.59
CA PRO A 16 13.98 -5.69 -2.00
C PRO A 16 12.69 -6.44 -2.36
N GLU A 17 12.49 -7.59 -1.73
CA GLU A 17 11.34 -8.48 -1.90
C GLU A 17 10.03 -7.91 -1.32
N TRP A 18 10.09 -6.90 -0.47
CA TRP A 18 8.91 -6.28 0.16
C TRP A 18 8.53 -4.94 -0.51
N GLN A 19 9.34 -4.46 -1.46
CA GLN A 19 9.13 -3.17 -2.11
C GLN A 19 7.83 -3.11 -2.92
N ASP A 20 7.42 -4.23 -3.52
CA ASP A 20 6.17 -4.39 -4.27
C ASP A 20 4.92 -4.42 -3.36
N LYS A 21 5.10 -4.78 -2.09
CA LYS A 21 4.04 -4.81 -1.07
C LYS A 21 3.67 -3.43 -0.56
N PHE A 22 4.52 -2.41 -0.76
CA PHE A 22 4.19 -1.04 -0.37
C PHE A 22 3.02 -0.45 -1.16
N LEU A 23 2.38 0.55 -0.55
CA LEU A 23 1.25 1.27 -1.12
C LEU A 23 1.66 1.99 -2.39
N SER A 24 0.87 1.85 -3.44
CA SER A 24 0.97 2.64 -4.69
C SER A 24 0.56 4.12 -4.50
N TYR A 25 1.25 4.83 -3.59
CA TYR A 25 0.90 6.18 -3.15
C TYR A 25 0.84 7.20 -4.30
N LYS A 26 1.69 7.06 -5.32
CA LYS A 26 1.69 7.96 -6.48
C LYS A 26 0.35 7.90 -7.23
N ASP A 27 -0.20 6.71 -7.43
CA ASP A 27 -1.41 6.53 -8.23
C ASP A 27 -2.66 6.88 -7.43
N LEU A 28 -2.70 6.52 -6.14
CA LEU A 28 -3.72 7.03 -5.21
C LEU A 28 -3.73 8.56 -5.16
N LYS A 29 -2.57 9.20 -5.06
CA LYS A 29 -2.45 10.67 -5.05
C LYS A 29 -2.97 11.31 -6.35
N LYS A 30 -2.69 10.71 -7.51
CA LYS A 30 -3.23 11.20 -8.80
C LYS A 30 -4.75 11.14 -8.81
N LEU A 31 -5.34 10.04 -8.34
CA LEU A 31 -6.79 9.88 -8.28
C LEU A 31 -7.44 10.89 -7.32
N VAL A 32 -6.83 11.15 -6.16
CA VAL A 32 -7.29 12.22 -5.25
C VAL A 32 -7.27 13.59 -5.92
N GLY A 33 -6.23 13.91 -6.70
CA GLY A 33 -6.17 15.15 -7.48
C GLY A 33 -7.32 15.27 -8.49
N LEU A 34 -7.71 14.17 -9.13
CA LEU A 34 -8.83 14.13 -10.09
C LEU A 34 -10.21 14.21 -9.41
N ILE A 35 -10.35 13.70 -8.18
CA ILE A 35 -11.57 13.82 -7.38
C ILE A 35 -11.85 15.28 -7.02
N SER A 36 -10.79 16.09 -6.85
CA SER A 36 -10.92 17.52 -6.57
C SER A 36 -11.36 18.34 -7.79
N GLY A 37 -11.50 17.74 -8.97
CA GLY A 37 -11.97 18.36 -10.21
C GLY A 37 -13.39 17.95 -10.63
N SER A 38 -13.81 18.34 -11.85
CA SER A 38 -15.19 18.17 -12.34
C SER A 38 -15.66 16.72 -12.55
N SER A 39 -14.76 15.72 -12.53
CA SER A 39 -15.07 14.30 -12.73
C SER A 39 -15.08 13.48 -11.43
N ALA A 40 -15.56 14.08 -10.33
CA ALA A 40 -15.40 13.57 -8.97
C ALA A 40 -15.95 12.15 -8.74
N ALA A 41 -17.14 11.82 -9.26
CA ALA A 41 -17.80 10.53 -8.98
C ALA A 41 -17.05 9.32 -9.55
N LYS A 42 -16.63 9.38 -10.83
CA LYS A 42 -15.89 8.29 -11.49
C LYS A 42 -14.48 8.15 -10.91
N ALA A 43 -13.82 9.26 -10.60
CA ALA A 43 -12.52 9.25 -9.97
C ALA A 43 -12.58 8.68 -8.53
N LYS A 44 -13.65 8.98 -7.79
CA LYS A 44 -13.88 8.46 -6.43
C LYS A 44 -14.11 6.96 -6.44
N ALA A 45 -14.93 6.43 -7.34
CA ALA A 45 -15.13 4.99 -7.48
C ALA A 45 -13.81 4.26 -7.81
N LYS A 46 -13.02 4.79 -8.75
CA LYS A 46 -11.69 4.25 -9.08
C LYS A 46 -10.72 4.31 -7.90
N PHE A 47 -10.73 5.40 -7.14
CA PHE A 47 -9.90 5.54 -5.95
C PHE A 47 -10.25 4.50 -4.88
N ILE A 48 -11.54 4.32 -4.58
CA ILE A 48 -12.00 3.35 -3.59
C ILE A 48 -11.58 1.94 -4.01
N HIS A 49 -11.84 1.55 -5.26
CA HIS A 49 -11.45 0.23 -5.77
C HIS A 49 -9.93 0.00 -5.69
N LEU A 50 -9.12 1.00 -6.03
CA LEU A 50 -7.66 0.87 -5.97
C LEU A 50 -7.17 0.81 -4.51
N LEU A 51 -7.80 1.58 -3.61
CA LEU A 51 -7.48 1.55 -2.19
C LEU A 51 -7.81 0.19 -1.57
N ASP A 52 -8.95 -0.39 -1.91
CA ASP A 52 -9.40 -1.70 -1.40
C ASP A 52 -8.42 -2.81 -1.81
N ALA A 53 -8.03 -2.85 -3.09
CA ALA A 53 -7.04 -3.79 -3.58
C ALA A 53 -5.66 -3.63 -2.91
N GLU A 54 -5.25 -2.40 -2.60
CA GLU A 54 -4.00 -2.15 -1.88
C GLU A 54 -4.09 -2.58 -0.40
N ILE A 55 -5.27 -2.44 0.23
CA ILE A 55 -5.52 -2.93 1.60
C ILE A 55 -5.48 -4.45 1.63
N ASP A 56 -6.14 -5.12 0.68
CA ASP A 56 -6.12 -6.59 0.58
C ASP A 56 -4.69 -7.12 0.41
N LYS A 57 -3.89 -6.46 -0.44
CA LYS A 57 -2.47 -6.77 -0.61
C LYS A 57 -1.70 -6.66 0.71
N PHE A 58 -1.92 -5.60 1.47
CA PHE A 58 -1.28 -5.42 2.77
C PHE A 58 -1.71 -6.48 3.77
N ASN A 59 -3.00 -6.74 3.87
CA ASN A 59 -3.55 -7.72 4.79
C ASN A 59 -2.95 -9.11 4.49
N ALA A 60 -2.91 -9.52 3.22
CA ALA A 60 -2.27 -10.78 2.82
C ALA A 60 -0.79 -10.84 3.23
N PHE A 61 -0.03 -9.77 2.95
CA PHE A 61 1.39 -9.71 3.35
C PHE A 61 1.59 -9.81 4.86
N PHE A 62 0.83 -9.07 5.66
CA PHE A 62 0.99 -9.09 7.12
C PHE A 62 0.57 -10.43 7.73
N VAL A 63 -0.47 -11.08 7.18
CA VAL A 63 -0.87 -12.42 7.60
C VAL A 63 0.23 -13.44 7.30
N GLU A 64 0.80 -13.44 6.09
CA GLU A 64 1.93 -14.32 5.74
C GLU A 64 3.13 -14.13 6.69
N GLN A 65 3.47 -12.87 7.01
CA GLN A 65 4.57 -12.58 7.94
C GLN A 65 4.26 -13.00 9.38
N GLU A 66 3.01 -12.85 9.82
CA GLU A 66 2.58 -13.29 11.14
C GLU A 66 2.62 -14.83 11.25
N GLU A 67 2.17 -15.54 10.22
CA GLU A 67 2.26 -17.00 10.13
C GLU A 67 3.71 -17.47 10.19
N ASP A 68 4.59 -16.89 9.38
CA ASP A 68 6.04 -17.19 9.39
C ASP A 68 6.66 -16.95 10.77
N PHE A 69 6.27 -15.86 11.44
CA PHE A 69 6.75 -15.54 12.78
C PHE A 69 6.27 -16.58 13.82
N ILE A 70 4.98 -16.93 13.80
CA ILE A 70 4.40 -17.94 14.70
C ILE A 70 5.05 -19.30 14.48
N ILE A 71 5.28 -19.71 13.24
CA ILE A 71 5.94 -20.98 12.90
C ILE A 71 7.35 -21.01 13.48
N ARG A 72 8.14 -19.95 13.29
CA ARG A 72 9.50 -19.85 13.88
C ARG A 72 9.49 -19.88 15.40
N GLN A 73 8.49 -19.27 16.03
CA GLN A 73 8.36 -19.28 17.50
C GLN A 73 7.97 -20.65 18.04
N LYS A 74 7.03 -21.36 17.38
CA LYS A 74 6.57 -22.70 17.79
C LYS A 74 7.56 -23.82 17.46
N ALA A 75 8.49 -23.60 16.53
CA ALA A 75 9.57 -24.53 16.21
C ALA A 75 10.75 -24.50 17.22
N ARG A 76 10.69 -23.61 18.21
CA ARG A 76 11.66 -23.46 19.30
C ARG A 76 11.15 -24.10 20.58
#